data_AF-A0A7Y7I8R8-F1
#
_entry.id   AF-A0A7Y7I8R8-F1
#
_cell.length_a   1.000
_cell.length_b   1.000
_cell.length_c   1.000
_cell.angle_alpha   90.00
_cell.angle_beta   90.00
_cell.angle_gamma   90.00
#
_symmetry.space_group_name_H-M   'P 1'
#
loop_
_entity.id
_entity.type
_entity.pdbx_description
1 polymer ?
#
loop_
_entity_poly.entity_id
_entity_poly.type
_entity_poly.pdbx_seq_one_letter_code
_entity_poly.pdbx_strand_id
1 'polypeptide(L)'
;MANASSNDAGTSTRAASASYRPSAQFKPFEWVQGDRLDSSGRSQAEFLNDARDIVQGAQTLVQLLGWDEDRRDAAASDADPAPLFEASQRDSLQRLLSATLGLLHARIEVQCEALAG
;
A
#
# COMPACT_ATOMS: atom_id res chain seq x y z
N MET A 1 42.08 -11.94 -58.42
CA MET A 1 40.63 -12.11 -58.65
C MET A 1 40.05 -12.56 -57.32
N ALA A 2 39.06 -11.94 -56.67
CA ALA A 2 38.00 -11.04 -57.13
C ALA A 2 37.78 -9.90 -56.11
N ASN A 3 37.31 -8.77 -56.65
CA ASN A 3 36.75 -7.64 -55.94
C ASN A 3 35.26 -7.94 -55.68
N ALA A 4 34.77 -7.69 -54.47
CA ALA A 4 33.34 -7.62 -54.19
C ALA A 4 33.09 -6.52 -53.16
N SER A 5 32.58 -5.40 -53.67
CA SER A 5 32.00 -4.31 -52.90
C SER A 5 30.58 -4.70 -52.45
N SER A 6 30.20 -4.34 -51.23
CA SER A 6 28.80 -4.00 -50.92
C SER A 6 28.77 -3.03 -49.74
N ASN A 7 28.29 -1.83 -50.06
CA ASN A 7 27.74 -0.87 -49.11
C ASN A 7 26.31 -1.31 -48.76
N ASP A 8 25.91 -1.18 -47.50
CA ASP A 8 24.54 -0.84 -47.07
C ASP A 8 24.70 -0.23 -45.67
N ALA A 9 24.71 1.09 -45.52
CA ALA A 9 23.58 2.01 -45.50
C ALA A 9 22.59 1.72 -44.36
N GLY A 10 22.55 2.65 -43.39
CA GLY A 10 21.39 2.94 -42.53
C GLY A 10 20.84 1.76 -41.73
N THR A 11 20.85 1.80 -40.40
CA THR A 11 19.91 2.69 -39.72
C THR A 11 20.37 2.80 -38.28
N SER A 12 20.61 4.03 -37.85
CA SER A 12 20.61 4.39 -36.44
C SER A 12 19.18 4.20 -35.92
N THR A 13 18.80 2.98 -35.57
CA THR A 13 17.74 2.76 -34.61
C THR A 13 18.38 2.89 -33.25
N ARG A 14 18.55 4.16 -32.88
CA ARG A 14 18.53 4.62 -31.49
C ARG A 14 17.30 3.93 -30.89
N ALA A 15 17.50 2.77 -30.28
CA ALA A 15 16.49 2.13 -29.48
C ALA A 15 16.12 3.19 -28.47
N ALA A 16 14.98 3.84 -28.70
CA ALA A 16 14.40 4.76 -27.77
C ALA A 16 14.37 3.97 -26.48
N SER A 17 15.22 4.39 -25.55
CA SER A 17 15.29 3.84 -24.23
C SER A 17 13.89 4.05 -23.73
N ALA A 18 13.05 3.02 -23.82
CA ALA A 18 11.78 3.00 -23.13
C ALA A 18 12.23 3.18 -21.69
N SER A 19 12.09 4.41 -21.21
CA SER A 19 12.41 4.78 -19.85
C SER A 19 11.57 3.85 -19.03
N TYR A 20 12.20 2.81 -18.50
CA TYR A 20 11.60 1.86 -17.60
C TYR A 20 11.05 2.71 -16.47
N ARG A 21 9.76 3.01 -16.53
CA ARG A 21 9.03 3.60 -15.42
C ARG A 21 8.89 2.42 -14.48
N PRO A 22 9.54 2.44 -13.31
CA PRO A 22 9.22 1.45 -12.30
C PRO A 22 7.71 1.53 -12.12
N SER A 23 7.02 0.40 -12.27
CA SER A 23 5.64 0.30 -11.80
C SER A 23 5.66 0.84 -10.37
N ALA A 24 4.76 1.78 -10.06
CA ALA A 24 4.70 2.39 -8.75
C ALA A 24 4.55 1.25 -7.72
N GLN A 25 5.66 0.88 -7.06
CA GLN A 25 5.66 -0.17 -6.08
C GLN A 25 5.02 0.39 -4.82
N PHE A 26 4.01 -0.30 -4.29
CA PHE A 26 3.49 0.04 -2.97
C PHE A 26 4.63 -0.12 -1.96
N LYS A 27 5.02 1.01 -1.36
CA LYS A 27 6.05 1.06 -0.33
C LYS A 27 5.38 1.44 1.00
N PRO A 28 5.14 0.46 1.89
CA PRO A 28 4.35 0.66 3.11
C PRO A 28 4.91 1.74 4.08
N PHE A 29 6.17 2.14 3.90
CA PHE A 29 6.87 3.07 4.79
C PHE A 29 7.31 4.36 4.09
N GLU A 30 7.14 4.45 2.77
CA GLU A 30 7.54 5.63 1.99
C GLU A 30 6.34 6.55 1.80
N TRP A 31 6.54 7.86 1.95
CA TRP A 31 5.51 8.84 1.64
C TRP A 31 5.67 9.28 0.20
N VAL A 32 4.61 9.14 -0.61
CA VAL A 32 4.66 9.55 -2.01
C VAL A 32 4.36 11.05 -2.09
N GLN A 33 5.36 11.86 -2.42
CA GLN A 33 5.16 13.29 -2.66
C GLN A 33 4.42 13.51 -3.98
N GLY A 34 3.30 14.23 -3.93
CA GLY A 34 2.48 14.58 -5.10
C GLY A 34 2.96 15.83 -5.85
N ASP A 35 4.04 16.47 -5.37
CA ASP A 35 4.57 17.68 -5.98
C ASP A 35 5.16 17.35 -7.35
N ARG A 36 4.70 18.10 -8.37
CA ARG A 36 5.07 17.95 -9.80
C ARG A 36 4.47 16.73 -10.54
N LEU A 37 3.55 15.98 -9.94
CA LEU A 37 2.78 14.97 -10.68
C LEU A 37 1.64 15.61 -11.47
N ASP A 38 1.26 14.96 -12.58
CA ASP A 38 0.01 15.27 -13.29
C ASP A 38 -1.20 14.87 -12.43
N SER A 39 -2.42 15.24 -12.86
CA SER A 39 -3.64 14.96 -12.09
C SER A 39 -3.82 13.48 -11.78
N SER A 40 -3.47 12.60 -12.73
CA SER A 40 -3.53 11.14 -12.56
C SER A 40 -2.52 10.65 -11.52
N GLY A 41 -1.26 11.07 -11.63
CA GLY A 41 -0.21 10.70 -10.68
C GLY A 41 -0.46 11.23 -9.27
N ARG A 42 -1.06 12.41 -9.12
CA ARG A 42 -1.45 12.94 -7.81
C ARG A 42 -2.53 12.10 -7.16
N SER A 43 -3.61 11.76 -7.87
CA SER A 43 -4.66 10.88 -7.36
C SER A 43 -4.12 9.50 -6.95
N GLN A 44 -3.16 8.97 -7.72
CA GLN A 44 -2.50 7.71 -7.39
C GLN A 44 -1.64 7.84 -6.12
N ALA A 45 -0.89 8.93 -5.97
CA ALA A 45 -0.09 9.18 -4.77
C ALA A 45 -0.96 9.33 -3.51
N GLU A 46 -2.07 10.08 -3.61
CA GLU A 46 -3.07 10.22 -2.53
C GLU A 46 -3.63 8.85 -2.13
N PHE A 47 -4.06 8.03 -3.11
CA PHE A 47 -4.52 6.68 -2.85
C PHE A 47 -3.48 5.81 -2.12
N LEU A 48 -2.21 5.85 -2.54
CA LEU A 48 -1.15 5.05 -1.93
C LEU A 48 -0.84 5.51 -0.49
N ASN A 49 -0.90 6.81 -0.23
CA ASN A 49 -0.71 7.37 1.11
C ASN A 49 -1.91 6.99 2.02
N ASP A 50 -3.16 7.11 1.53
CA ASP A 50 -4.35 6.65 2.26
C ASP A 50 -4.26 5.15 2.59
N ALA A 51 -3.86 4.33 1.61
CA ALA A 51 -3.72 2.89 1.78
C ALA A 51 -2.68 2.56 2.86
N ARG A 52 -1.56 3.28 2.86
CA ARG A 52 -0.54 3.17 3.89
C ARG A 52 -1.10 3.53 5.27
N ASP A 53 -1.78 4.66 5.40
CA ASP A 53 -2.30 5.14 6.69
C ASP A 53 -3.34 4.17 7.26
N ILE A 54 -4.20 3.60 6.40
CA ILE A 54 -5.16 2.57 6.78
C ILE A 54 -4.43 1.32 7.30
N VAL A 55 -3.42 0.82 6.59
CA VAL A 55 -2.67 -0.39 7.00
C VAL A 55 -1.93 -0.14 8.31
N GLN A 56 -1.27 1.02 8.46
CA GLN A 56 -0.55 1.38 9.69
C GLN A 56 -1.51 1.53 10.86
N GLY A 57 -2.63 2.24 10.68
CA GLY A 57 -3.66 2.39 11.71
C GLY A 57 -4.28 1.05 12.12
N ALA A 58 -4.54 0.17 11.16
CA ALA A 58 -5.05 -1.17 11.42
C ALA A 58 -4.06 -2.00 12.26
N GLN A 59 -2.77 -1.98 11.89
CA GLN A 59 -1.71 -2.66 12.64
C GLN A 59 -1.61 -2.13 14.08
N THR A 60 -1.60 -0.81 14.26
CA THR A 60 -1.55 -0.18 15.59
C THR A 60 -2.75 -0.59 16.44
N LEU A 61 -3.95 -0.62 15.87
CA LEU A 61 -5.15 -1.01 16.59
C LEU A 61 -5.12 -2.50 16.98
N VAL A 62 -4.65 -3.39 16.11
CA VAL A 62 -4.47 -4.81 16.44
C VAL A 62 -3.47 -4.99 17.59
N GLN A 63 -2.35 -4.26 17.57
CA GLN A 63 -1.37 -4.28 18.66
C GLN A 63 -1.97 -3.79 19.98
N LEU A 64 -2.77 -2.72 19.95
CA LEU A 64 -3.42 -2.18 21.13
C LEU A 64 -4.45 -3.16 21.71
N LEU A 65 -5.23 -3.82 20.85
CA LEU A 65 -6.20 -4.84 21.27
C LEU A 65 -5.52 -6.06 21.90
N GLY A 66 -4.42 -6.53 21.31
CA GLY A 66 -3.63 -7.64 21.87
C GLY A 66 -2.98 -7.27 23.21
N TRP A 67 -2.42 -6.06 23.31
CA TRP A 67 -1.87 -5.56 24.57
C TRP A 67 -2.92 -5.45 25.69
N ASP A 68 -4.14 -4.97 25.38
CA ASP A 68 -5.22 -4.88 26.37
C ASP A 68 -5.70 -6.26 26.82
N GLU A 69 -5.73 -7.24 25.91
CA GLU A 69 -6.03 -8.64 26.20
C GLU A 69 -4.98 -9.28 27.12
N ASP A 70 -3.69 -9.14 26.80
CA ASP A 70 -2.59 -9.65 27.65
C ASP A 70 -2.66 -9.05 29.07
N ARG A 71 -2.99 -7.77 29.17
CA ARG A 71 -3.12 -7.07 30.45
C ARG A 71 -4.32 -7.54 31.26
N ARG A 72 -5.46 -7.81 30.59
CA ARG A 72 -6.65 -8.38 31.23
C ARG A 72 -6.36 -9.78 31.75
N ASP A 73 -5.66 -10.60 30.98
CA ASP A 73 -5.37 -11.98 31.34
C ASP A 73 -4.31 -12.07 32.46
N ALA A 74 -3.44 -11.06 32.57
CA ALA A 74 -2.48 -10.91 33.67
C ALA A 74 -3.07 -10.32 34.96
N ALA A 75 -4.27 -9.71 34.90
CA ALA A 75 -4.92 -9.15 36.07
C ALA A 75 -5.32 -10.28 37.04
N ALA A 76 -4.79 -10.22 38.26
CA ALA A 76 -4.95 -11.25 39.28
C ALA A 76 -5.80 -10.76 40.46
N SER A 77 -6.07 -9.47 40.55
CA SER A 77 -6.81 -8.84 41.65
C SER A 77 -7.76 -7.75 41.18
N ASP A 78 -8.84 -7.53 41.93
CA ASP A 78 -9.75 -6.38 41.74
C ASP A 78 -9.07 -5.01 41.92
N ALA A 79 -7.84 -4.97 42.45
CA ALA A 79 -7.04 -3.75 42.53
C ALA A 79 -6.31 -3.42 41.21
N ASP A 80 -6.28 -4.34 40.24
CA ASP A 80 -5.63 -4.13 38.96
C ASP A 80 -6.45 -3.16 38.07
N PRO A 81 -5.79 -2.35 37.23
CA PRO A 81 -6.48 -1.39 36.38
C PRO A 81 -7.46 -2.10 35.44
N ALA A 82 -8.68 -1.57 35.34
CA ALA A 82 -9.73 -2.11 34.48
C ALA A 82 -9.28 -2.25 33.00
N PRO A 83 -9.86 -3.18 32.22
CA PRO A 83 -9.66 -3.26 30.78
C PRO A 83 -9.89 -1.91 30.11
N LEU A 84 -9.10 -1.61 29.07
CA LEU A 84 -9.21 -0.36 28.32
C LEU A 84 -10.42 -0.41 27.38
N PHE A 85 -10.76 -1.62 26.91
CA PHE A 85 -11.96 -1.87 26.11
C PHE A 85 -12.88 -2.92 26.71
N GLU A 86 -14.16 -2.59 26.72
CA GLU A 86 -15.23 -3.55 26.99
C GLU A 86 -15.36 -4.59 25.87
N ALA A 87 -15.96 -5.74 26.16
CA ALA A 87 -16.18 -6.81 25.17
C ALA A 87 -16.88 -6.31 23.90
N SER A 88 -17.94 -5.52 24.04
CA SER A 88 -18.69 -4.96 22.91
C SER A 88 -17.87 -3.96 22.08
N GLN A 89 -16.98 -3.20 22.73
CA GLN A 89 -16.08 -2.25 22.04
C GLN A 89 -15.03 -3.00 21.25
N ARG A 90 -14.41 -4.04 21.83
CA ARG A 90 -13.45 -4.92 21.15
C ARG A 90 -14.06 -5.56 19.91
N ASP A 91 -15.24 -6.16 20.04
CA ASP A 91 -15.97 -6.74 18.91
C ASP A 91 -16.25 -5.71 17.82
N SER A 92 -16.66 -4.51 18.21
CA SER A 92 -16.95 -3.42 17.27
C SER A 92 -15.69 -2.95 16.53
N LEU A 93 -14.57 -2.83 17.24
CA LEU A 93 -13.26 -2.48 16.67
C LEU A 93 -12.74 -3.57 15.72
N GLN A 94 -12.91 -4.84 16.06
CA GLN A 94 -12.55 -5.97 15.18
C GLN A 94 -13.39 -6.01 13.89
N ARG A 95 -14.69 -5.73 13.99
CA ARG A 95 -15.57 -5.59 12.81
C ARG A 95 -15.19 -4.38 11.96
N LEU A 96 -14.88 -3.25 12.60
CA LEU A 96 -14.41 -2.05 11.91
C LEU A 96 -13.11 -2.35 11.14
N LEU A 97 -12.13 -2.98 11.78
CA LEU A 97 -10.88 -3.41 11.14
C LEU A 97 -11.15 -4.27 9.91
N SER A 98 -11.99 -5.29 10.05
CA SER A 98 -12.38 -6.17 8.95
C SER A 98 -13.02 -5.39 7.79
N ALA A 99 -13.94 -4.48 8.11
CA ALA A 99 -14.62 -3.66 7.11
C ALA A 99 -13.68 -2.69 6.40
N THR A 100 -12.81 -1.99 7.14
CA THR A 100 -11.86 -1.03 6.58
C THR A 100 -10.81 -1.71 5.70
N LEU A 101 -10.28 -2.85 6.14
CA LEU A 101 -9.32 -3.62 5.34
C LEU A 101 -9.98 -4.24 4.10
N GLY A 102 -11.22 -4.74 4.23
CA GLY A 102 -12.00 -5.23 3.09
C GLY A 102 -12.29 -4.14 2.05
N LEU A 103 -12.62 -2.93 2.49
CA LEU A 103 -12.81 -1.78 1.61
C LEU A 103 -11.49 -1.37 0.92
N LEU A 104 -10.38 -1.35 1.65
CA LEU A 104 -9.08 -1.07 1.07
C LEU A 104 -8.72 -2.12 0.01
N HIS A 105 -8.95 -3.40 0.29
CA HIS A 105 -8.72 -4.49 -0.66
C HIS A 105 -9.50 -4.28 -1.96
N ALA A 106 -10.81 -4.01 -1.87
CA ALA A 106 -11.64 -3.75 -3.06
C ALA A 106 -11.14 -2.53 -3.86
N ARG A 107 -10.67 -1.46 -3.18
CA ARG A 107 -10.08 -0.30 -3.87
C ARG A 107 -8.77 -0.66 -4.58
N ILE A 108 -7.92 -1.50 -3.98
CA ILE A 108 -6.69 -1.98 -4.60
C ILE A 108 -7.01 -2.78 -5.86
N GLU A 109 -8.01 -3.67 -5.82
CA GLU A 109 -8.44 -4.45 -7.00
C GLU A 109 -8.84 -3.54 -8.17
N VAL A 110 -9.66 -2.52 -7.92
CA VAL A 110 -10.05 -1.54 -8.95
C VAL A 110 -8.85 -0.80 -9.54
N GLN A 111 -7.86 -0.44 -8.71
CA GLN A 111 -6.63 0.21 -9.20
C GLN A 111 -5.76 -0.73 -10.03
N CYS A 112 -5.70 -2.01 -9.68
CA CYS A 112 -4.99 -3.03 -10.45
C CYS A 112 -5.65 -3.28 -11.81
N GLU A 113 -6.98 -3.37 -11.85
CA GLU A 113 -7.73 -3.50 -13.11
C GLU A 113 -7.52 -2.31 -14.04
N ALA A 114 -7.52 -1.09 -13.49
CA ALA A 114 -7.28 0.13 -14.26
C ALA A 114 -5.86 0.22 -14.86
N LEU A 115 -4.88 -0.50 -14.30
CA LEU A 115 -3.51 -0.58 -14.84
C LEU A 115 -3.34 -1.67 -15.91
N ALA A 116 -4.27 -2.63 -15.97
CA ALA A 116 -4.21 -3.76 -16.90
C ALA A 116 -4.98 -3.51 -18.21
N GLY A 117 -5.82 -2.48 -18.27
CA GLY A 117 -6.57 -2.03 -19.46
C GLY A 117 -5.91 -0.86 -20.17
#